data_AF-A0A969Q397-F1
#
_entry.id   AF-A0A969Q397-F1
#
_cell.length_a   1.000
_cell.length_b   1.000
_cell.length_c   1.000
_cell.angle_alpha   90.00
_cell.angle_beta   90.00
_cell.angle_gamma   90.00
#
_symmetry.space_group_name_H-M   'P 1'
#
loop_
_entity.id
_entity.type
_entity.pdbx_description
1 polymer ?
#
loop_
_entity_poly.entity_id
_entity_poly.type
_entity_poly.pdbx_seq_one_letter_code
_entity_poly.pdbx_strand_id
1 'polypeptide(L)' 'MGTWAWGDKLFWDYGNSYGASQVEEAFKAAVRAGITFFDTAELYGMGESESSFRTIIKEVDCPINVATKYSPVPWLF' A
#
# COMPACT_ATOMS: atom_id res chain seq x y z
N MET A 1 9.87 0.04 -1.05
CA MET A 1 8.98 -0.17 -2.21
C MET A 1 7.83 0.82 -2.11
N GLY A 2 7.55 1.58 -3.16
CA GLY A 2 6.43 2.52 -3.19
C GLY A 2 5.11 1.82 -3.52
N THR A 3 4.01 2.26 -2.90
CA THR A 3 2.73 1.51 -2.89
C THR A 3 1.58 2.31 -3.50
N TRP A 4 1.87 3.35 -4.29
CA TRP A 4 0.83 4.21 -4.89
C TRP A 4 -0.18 3.42 -5.74
N ALA A 5 0.26 2.43 -6.50
CA ALA A 5 -0.64 1.60 -7.28
C ALA A 5 -1.62 0.76 -6.42
N TRP A 6 -1.34 0.56 -5.14
CA TRP A 6 -2.16 -0.31 -4.29
C TRP A 6 -3.33 0.49 -3.74
N GLY A 7 -4.52 0.28 -4.28
CA GLY A 7 -5.73 1.03 -3.88
C GLY A 7 -6.08 2.20 -4.81
N ASP A 8 -5.21 2.58 -5.74
CA ASP A 8 -5.42 3.76 -6.59
C ASP A 8 -6.18 3.43 -7.88
N LYS A 9 -7.44 3.81 -7.90
CA LYS A 9 -8.35 3.57 -9.05
C LYS A 9 -8.18 4.59 -10.18
N LEU A 10 -7.63 5.76 -9.87
CA LEU A 10 -7.60 6.93 -10.77
C LEU A 10 -6.43 6.86 -11.76
N PHE A 11 -5.25 6.55 -11.26
CA PHE A 11 -3.99 6.53 -12.01
C PHE A 11 -3.55 5.11 -12.33
N TRP A 12 -3.93 4.14 -11.51
CA TRP A 12 -3.43 2.77 -11.61
C TRP A 12 -4.50 1.72 -11.84
N ASP A 13 -5.75 2.10 -12.18
CA ASP A 13 -6.83 1.17 -12.56
C ASP A 13 -7.06 0.01 -11.55
N TYR A 14 -6.78 0.28 -10.26
CA TYR A 14 -7.01 -0.67 -9.18
C TYR A 14 -8.50 -1.02 -9.07
N GLY A 15 -8.79 -2.31 -8.91
CA GLY A 15 -10.15 -2.86 -8.86
C GLY A 15 -10.70 -3.33 -10.22
N ASN A 16 -9.96 -3.13 -11.31
CA ASN A 16 -10.34 -3.56 -12.65
C ASN A 16 -9.29 -4.49 -13.28
N SER A 17 -8.10 -3.99 -13.59
CA SER A 17 -7.00 -4.81 -14.14
C SER A 17 -6.27 -5.67 -13.09
N TYR A 18 -6.32 -5.27 -11.82
CA TYR A 18 -5.84 -6.04 -10.66
C TYR A 18 -6.54 -5.53 -9.40
N GLY A 19 -6.43 -6.27 -8.30
CA GLY A 19 -7.08 -5.92 -7.03
C GLY A 19 -6.31 -6.42 -5.82
N ALA A 20 -7.04 -6.58 -4.71
CA ALA A 20 -6.47 -6.88 -3.40
C ALA A 20 -5.59 -8.14 -3.40
N SER A 21 -6.00 -9.22 -4.08
CA SER A 21 -5.23 -10.46 -4.12
C SER A 21 -3.89 -10.30 -4.84
N GLN A 22 -3.84 -9.55 -5.96
CA GLN A 22 -2.57 -9.27 -6.64
C GLN A 22 -1.66 -8.36 -5.82
N VAL A 23 -2.23 -7.40 -5.09
CA VAL A 23 -1.48 -6.55 -4.14
C VAL A 23 -0.86 -7.39 -3.02
N GLU A 24 -1.62 -8.31 -2.45
CA GLU A 24 -1.14 -9.24 -1.43
C GLU A 24 -0.02 -10.14 -1.93
N GLU A 25 -0.18 -10.73 -3.12
CA GLU A 25 0.87 -11.54 -3.75
C GLU A 25 2.14 -10.73 -4.05
N ALA A 26 1.98 -9.49 -4.53
CA ALA A 26 3.10 -8.58 -4.77
C ALA A 26 3.83 -8.23 -3.47
N PHE A 27 3.10 -7.95 -2.38
CA PHE A 27 3.69 -7.72 -1.06
C PHE A 27 4.47 -8.94 -0.58
N LYS A 28 3.85 -10.14 -0.62
CA LYS A 28 4.50 -11.39 -0.19
C LYS A 28 5.74 -11.69 -1.02
N ALA A 29 5.68 -11.45 -2.33
CA ALA A 29 6.84 -11.58 -3.21
C ALA A 29 7.96 -10.60 -2.85
N ALA A 30 7.63 -9.34 -2.56
CA ALA A 30 8.60 -8.33 -2.12
C ALA A 30 9.28 -8.74 -0.80
N VAL A 31 8.51 -9.20 0.18
CA VAL A 31 9.03 -9.69 1.46
C VAL A 31 9.93 -10.92 1.27
N ARG A 32 9.52 -11.89 0.44
CA ARG A 32 10.37 -13.05 0.08
C ARG A 32 11.68 -12.64 -0.61
N ALA A 33 11.66 -11.53 -1.33
CA ALA A 33 12.86 -10.94 -1.95
C ALA A 33 13.71 -10.11 -0.97
N GLY A 34 13.34 -10.05 0.32
CA GLY A 34 14.07 -9.32 1.36
C GLY A 34 13.68 -7.85 1.50
N ILE A 35 12.62 -7.39 0.83
CA ILE A 35 12.14 -6.01 0.95
C ILE A 35 11.27 -5.90 2.20
N THR A 36 11.74 -5.10 3.17
CA THR A 36 11.04 -4.87 4.44
C THR A 36 10.70 -3.39 4.68
N PHE A 37 11.05 -2.49 3.76
CA PHE A 37 10.74 -1.06 3.82
C PHE A 37 9.74 -0.67 2.74
N PHE A 38 8.59 -0.17 3.14
CA PHE A 38 7.48 0.21 2.26
C PHE A 38 7.10 1.68 2.47
N ASP A 39 6.76 2.34 1.38
CA ASP A 39 6.40 3.75 1.32
C ASP A 39 4.95 3.88 0.83
N THR A 40 4.12 4.55 1.63
CA THR A 40 2.70 4.83 1.36
C THR A 40 2.37 6.30 1.64
N ALA A 41 1.12 6.71 1.47
CA ALA A 41 0.60 8.02 1.82
C ALA A 41 -0.93 7.97 1.95
N GLU A 42 -1.52 8.86 2.74
CA GLU A 42 -2.99 8.96 2.89
C GLU A 42 -3.70 9.21 1.54
N LEU A 43 -3.04 9.90 0.61
CA LEU A 43 -3.61 10.22 -0.69
C LEU A 43 -3.57 9.04 -1.68
N TYR A 44 -2.81 7.98 -1.39
CA TYR A 44 -2.73 6.82 -2.28
C TYR A 44 -4.02 6.00 -2.17
N GLY A 45 -4.85 6.10 -3.21
CA GLY A 45 -6.19 5.51 -3.20
C GLY A 45 -7.11 6.08 -2.11
N MET A 46 -6.87 7.31 -1.64
CA MET A 46 -7.62 7.94 -0.53
C MET A 46 -7.66 7.06 0.74
N GLY A 47 -6.53 6.46 1.11
CA GLY A 47 -6.38 5.65 2.33
C GLY A 47 -6.52 4.13 2.12
N GLU A 48 -7.00 3.69 0.95
CA GLU A 48 -7.11 2.26 0.63
C GLU A 48 -5.76 1.53 0.61
N SER A 49 -4.68 2.24 0.23
CA SER A 49 -3.32 1.70 0.28
C SER A 49 -2.92 1.30 1.71
N GLU A 50 -3.14 2.20 2.68
CA GLU A 50 -2.83 1.96 4.09
C GLU A 50 -3.72 0.87 4.72
N SER A 51 -5.01 0.84 4.35
CA SER A 51 -5.95 -0.20 4.78
C SER A 51 -5.50 -1.60 4.34
N SER A 52 -5.06 -1.71 3.08
CA SER A 52 -4.53 -2.96 2.53
C SER A 52 -3.29 -3.43 3.30
N PHE A 53 -2.35 -2.52 3.59
CA PHE A 53 -1.17 -2.83 4.40
C PHE A 53 -1.53 -3.37 5.78
N ARG A 54 -2.47 -2.73 6.48
CA ARG A 54 -2.86 -3.13 7.84
C ARG A 54 -3.26 -4.60 7.94
N THR A 55 -3.84 -5.15 6.86
CA THR A 55 -4.23 -6.56 6.79
C THR A 55 -3.02 -7.43 6.45
N ILE A 56 -2.31 -7.11 5.37
CA ILE A 56 -1.29 -7.98 4.79
C ILE A 56 -0.02 -8.06 5.67
N ILE A 57 0.35 -6.99 6.40
CA ILE A 57 1.55 -7.03 7.27
C ILE A 57 1.43 -8.06 8.39
N LYS A 58 0.21 -8.44 8.79
CA LYS A 58 -0.02 -9.41 9.86
C LYS A 58 0.26 -10.84 9.42
N GLU A 59 0.44 -11.06 8.12
CA GLU A 59 0.63 -12.38 7.54
C GLU A 59 2.11 -12.76 7.38
N VAL A 60 3.04 -11.90 7.80
CA VAL A 60 4.48 -12.14 7.71
C VAL A 60 5.15 -12.06 9.07
N ASP A 61 6.03 -13.01 9.36
CA ASP A 61 6.75 -13.12 10.64
C ASP A 61 8.07 -12.30 10.66
N CYS A 62 8.16 -11.25 9.86
CA CYS A 62 9.35 -10.39 9.81
C CYS A 62 9.01 -8.93 10.09
N PRO A 63 9.94 -8.15 10.66
CA PRO A 63 9.72 -6.72 10.89
C PRO A 63 9.52 -5.98 9.56
N ILE A 64 8.40 -5.28 9.44
CA ILE A 64 8.09 -4.40 8.31
C ILE A 64 8.15 -2.95 8.77
N ASN A 65 8.94 -2.14 8.08
CA ASN A 65 9.04 -0.70 8.28
C ASN A 65 8.16 0.01 7.25
N VAL A 66 7.25 0.86 7.72
CA VAL A 66 6.35 1.64 6.85
C VAL A 66 6.65 3.12 7.02
N ALA A 67 6.95 3.80 5.92
CA ALA A 67 6.95 5.25 5.84
C ALA A 67 5.62 5.70 5.23
N THR A 68 4.87 6.54 5.97
CA THR A 68 3.68 7.22 5.44
C THR A 68 3.91 8.73 5.39
N LYS A 69 3.03 9.43 4.66
CA LYS A 69 3.12 10.87 4.41
C LYS A 69 1.76 11.49 4.68
N TYR A 70 1.80 12.65 5.33
CA TYR A 70 0.64 13.50 5.56
C TYR A 70 0.72 14.70 4.61
N SER A 71 -0.31 14.89 3.80
CA SER A 71 -0.34 15.94 2.80
C SER A 71 -1.00 17.20 3.37
N PRO A 72 -0.41 18.39 3.19
CA PRO A 72 -1.02 19.64 3.61
C PRO A 72 -2.13 20.05 2.61
N VAL A 73 -3.18 19.25 2.51
CA VAL A 73 -4.36 19.57 1.69
C VAL A 73 -5.18 20.65 2.40
N PRO A 74 -5.50 21.78 1.74
CA PRO A 74 -5.96 22.98 2.45
C PRO A 74 -7.34 22.91 3.13
N TRP A 75 -8.03 21.77 3.19
CA TRP A 75 -9.45 21.72 3.61
C TRP A 75 -9.90 20.41 4.29
N LEU A 76 -9.09 19.82 5.17
CA LEU A 76 -9.61 18.76 6.08
C LEU A 76 -10.20 19.40 7.34
N PHE A 77 -11.41 19.97 7.22
CA PHE A 77 -12.31 20.28 8.33
C PHE A 77 -13.68 19.66 8.06
#